data_AF-A0A7S2MDT6-F1
#
_entry.id   AF-A0A7S2MDT6-F1
#
_cell.length_a   1.000
_cell.length_b   1.000
_cell.length_c   1.000
_cell.angle_alpha   90.00
_cell.angle_beta   90.00
_cell.angle_gamma   90.00
#
_symmetry.space_group_name_H-M   'P 1'
#
loop_
_entity.id
_entity.type
_entity.pdbx_description
1 polymer ?
#
loop_
_entity_poly.entity_id
_entity_poly.type
_entity_poly.pdbx_seq_one_letter_code
_entity_poly.pdbx_strand_id
1 'polypeptide(L)'
;FGLPAKRPWPPIPDDPPTGVPFLLGAVSFAAIGENTRRSTLFICIGDMSHMLGQKSWETPIGAVAESSLDVLENIDTSYGDIAEFGGSGPNTELINRDGNGYLQVNFPNLSYIRAAWPLDWLPEEAEMAEGYAG
;
A
#
# COMPACT_ATOMS: atom_id res chain seq x y z
N PHE A 1 10.96 9.44 -0.59
CA PHE A 1 9.60 9.16 -0.10
C PHE A 1 9.06 10.43 0.52
N GLY A 2 7.85 10.84 0.12
CA GLY A 2 7.24 12.10 0.58
C GLY A 2 6.51 12.81 -0.56
N LEU A 3 5.19 12.86 -0.42
CA LEU A 3 4.24 13.49 -1.32
C LEU A 3 4.36 15.04 -1.25
N PRO A 4 3.87 15.79 -2.26
CA PRO A 4 2.96 15.35 -3.34
C PRO A 4 3.67 14.55 -4.43
N ALA A 5 2.91 13.63 -5.04
CA ALA A 5 3.43 12.80 -6.12
C ALA A 5 3.92 13.71 -7.26
N LYS A 6 5.20 13.57 -7.65
CA LYS A 6 5.79 14.39 -8.71
C LYS A 6 5.09 14.23 -10.08
N ARG A 7 4.30 13.16 -10.24
CA ARG A 7 3.48 12.88 -11.43
C ARG A 7 2.20 12.15 -11.05
N PRO A 8 1.07 12.44 -11.74
CA PRO A 8 -0.10 11.59 -11.65
C PRO A 8 0.20 10.25 -12.34
N TRP A 9 -0.06 9.15 -11.64
CA TRP A 9 0.04 7.81 -12.22
C TRP A 9 -1.29 7.45 -12.89
N PRO A 10 -1.30 6.95 -14.14
CA PRO A 10 -2.53 6.45 -14.74
C PRO A 10 -3.08 5.28 -13.90
N PRO A 11 -4.40 5.05 -13.92
CA PRO A 11 -4.95 3.87 -13.28
C PRO A 11 -4.43 2.59 -13.93
N ILE A 12 -4.30 1.54 -13.14
CA ILE A 12 -3.97 0.19 -13.60
C ILE A 12 -5.23 -0.68 -13.64
N PRO A 13 -5.33 -1.64 -14.58
CA PRO A 13 -6.42 -2.61 -14.62
C PRO A 13 -6.50 -3.41 -13.32
N ASP A 14 -7.67 -3.96 -12.99
CA ASP A 14 -7.84 -4.89 -11.87
C ASP A 14 -7.13 -6.23 -12.11
N ASP A 15 -6.66 -6.88 -11.04
CA ASP A 15 -6.06 -8.21 -11.12
C ASP A 15 -7.17 -9.28 -11.09
N PRO A 16 -7.01 -10.41 -11.79
CA PRO A 16 -7.95 -11.52 -11.71
C PRO A 16 -8.15 -11.99 -10.25
N PRO A 17 -9.38 -12.34 -9.83
CA PRO A 17 -9.62 -12.87 -8.49
C PRO A 17 -8.81 -14.16 -8.25
N THR A 18 -8.12 -14.22 -7.11
CA THR A 18 -7.25 -15.35 -6.74
C THR A 18 -7.86 -16.29 -5.71
N GLY A 19 -8.94 -15.88 -5.04
CA GLY A 19 -9.54 -16.62 -3.91
C GLY A 19 -8.69 -16.59 -2.63
N VAL A 20 -7.63 -15.78 -2.60
CA VAL A 20 -6.78 -15.59 -1.41
C VAL A 20 -7.53 -14.70 -0.41
N PRO A 21 -7.66 -15.11 0.87
CA PRO A 21 -8.34 -14.33 1.90
C PRO A 21 -7.52 -13.11 2.36
N PHE A 22 -8.20 -12.10 2.88
CA PHE A 22 -7.60 -10.91 3.49
C PHE A 22 -7.29 -11.13 4.98
N LEU A 23 -6.30 -11.99 5.25
CA LEU A 23 -5.82 -12.27 6.61
C LEU A 23 -4.83 -11.18 7.09
N LEU A 24 -4.40 -11.29 8.35
CA LEU A 24 -3.34 -10.45 8.93
C LEU A 24 -2.12 -10.41 8.00
N GLY A 25 -1.65 -9.21 7.68
CA GLY A 25 -0.51 -8.96 6.80
C GLY A 25 -0.83 -8.97 5.31
N ALA A 26 -2.06 -9.27 4.88
CA ALA A 26 -2.43 -9.19 3.46
C ALA A 26 -2.23 -7.77 2.92
N VAL A 27 -1.66 -7.66 1.70
CA VAL A 27 -1.36 -6.40 1.02
C VAL A 27 -2.15 -6.32 -0.28
N SER A 28 -2.81 -5.20 -0.52
CA SER A 28 -3.56 -4.95 -1.76
C SER A 28 -3.54 -3.47 -2.12
N PHE A 29 -3.84 -3.17 -3.39
CA PHE A 29 -4.13 -1.81 -3.83
C PHE A 29 -5.48 -1.33 -3.28
N ALA A 30 -5.54 -0.05 -2.92
CA ALA A 30 -6.79 0.67 -2.71
C ALA A 30 -7.36 1.15 -4.05
N ALA A 31 -8.69 1.23 -4.13
CA ALA A 31 -9.41 1.71 -5.30
C ALA A 31 -10.68 2.45 -4.89
N ILE A 32 -11.23 3.23 -5.83
CA ILE A 32 -12.57 3.85 -5.70
C ILE A 32 -13.59 3.22 -6.65
N GLY A 33 -13.22 2.11 -7.30
CA GLY A 33 -14.02 1.40 -8.30
C GLY A 33 -13.17 0.56 -9.25
N GLU A 34 -13.84 -0.12 -10.18
CA GLU A 34 -13.21 -1.02 -11.14
C GLU A 34 -12.15 -0.29 -11.99
N ASN A 35 -10.96 -0.89 -12.14
CA ASN A 35 -9.87 -0.36 -12.96
C ASN A 35 -9.44 1.07 -12.57
N THR A 36 -9.52 1.42 -11.29
CA THR A 36 -9.11 2.76 -10.78
C THR A 36 -7.90 2.71 -9.85
N ARG A 37 -7.33 1.53 -9.60
CA ARG A 37 -6.17 1.32 -8.74
C ARG A 37 -4.98 2.14 -9.26
N ARG A 38 -4.13 2.65 -8.35
CA ARG A 38 -2.96 3.45 -8.70
C ARG A 38 -1.73 3.03 -7.89
N SER A 39 -1.31 3.86 -6.94
CA SER A 39 -0.09 3.67 -6.15
C SER A 39 -0.38 3.59 -4.64
N THR A 40 -1.65 3.57 -4.24
CA THR A 40 -2.03 3.47 -2.84
C THR A 40 -2.21 2.00 -2.50
N LEU A 41 -1.48 1.55 -1.48
CA LEU A 41 -1.56 0.20 -0.92
C LEU A 41 -2.16 0.27 0.48
N PHE A 42 -2.83 -0.79 0.90
CA PHE A 42 -3.19 -1.03 2.29
C PHE A 42 -2.63 -2.38 2.76
N ILE A 43 -2.45 -2.49 4.07
CA ILE A 43 -2.02 -3.71 4.76
C ILE A 43 -3.10 -4.04 5.80
N CYS A 44 -3.59 -5.28 5.80
CA CYS A 44 -4.51 -5.75 6.83
C CYS A 44 -3.78 -5.95 8.16
N ILE A 45 -4.23 -5.28 9.22
CA ILE A 45 -3.74 -5.46 10.59
C ILE A 45 -4.59 -6.47 11.39
N GLY A 46 -5.38 -7.28 10.69
CA GLY A 46 -6.28 -8.31 11.24
C GLY A 46 -7.00 -9.05 10.12
N ASP A 47 -7.89 -9.98 10.46
CA ASP A 47 -8.70 -10.70 9.47
C ASP A 47 -9.86 -9.82 8.96
N MET A 48 -9.77 -9.47 7.67
CA MET A 48 -10.74 -8.66 6.94
C MET A 48 -11.47 -9.47 5.86
N SER A 49 -11.35 -10.80 5.86
CA SER A 49 -11.94 -11.68 4.83
C SER A 49 -13.48 -11.62 4.79
N HIS A 50 -14.10 -11.14 5.87
CA HIS A 50 -15.54 -10.91 5.95
C HIS A 50 -15.99 -9.61 5.27
N MET A 51 -15.07 -8.67 5.03
CA MET A 51 -15.35 -7.35 4.43
C MET A 51 -14.76 -7.19 3.02
N LEU A 52 -13.64 -7.87 2.74
CA LEU A 52 -12.84 -7.70 1.52
C LEU A 52 -12.78 -8.98 0.68
N GLY A 53 -12.44 -8.83 -0.59
CA GLY A 53 -12.31 -9.92 -1.57
C GLY A 53 -13.59 -10.17 -2.37
N GLN A 54 -14.53 -9.24 -2.33
CA GLN A 54 -15.82 -9.34 -3.04
C GLN A 54 -15.86 -8.45 -4.29
N LYS A 55 -14.96 -7.47 -4.38
CA LYS A 55 -14.88 -6.54 -5.52
C LYS A 55 -13.72 -6.91 -6.44
N SER A 56 -13.83 -6.61 -7.73
CA SER A 56 -12.78 -6.93 -8.72
C SER A 56 -11.45 -6.27 -8.41
N TRP A 57 -11.47 -5.09 -7.78
CA TRP A 57 -10.27 -4.35 -7.39
C TRP A 57 -9.66 -4.82 -6.06
N GLU A 58 -10.28 -5.78 -5.37
CA GLU A 58 -9.83 -6.34 -4.08
C GLU A 58 -9.11 -7.68 -4.29
N THR A 59 -7.95 -7.63 -4.94
CA THR A 59 -7.09 -8.80 -5.13
C THR A 59 -5.80 -8.61 -4.35
N PRO A 60 -5.51 -9.46 -3.34
CA PRO A 60 -4.22 -9.42 -2.65
C PRO A 60 -3.07 -9.60 -3.65
N ILE A 61 -2.07 -8.73 -3.54
CA ILE A 61 -0.85 -8.76 -4.37
C ILE A 61 0.36 -9.35 -3.62
N GLY A 62 0.20 -9.60 -2.33
CA GLY A 62 1.24 -10.13 -1.46
C GLY A 62 0.82 -10.11 0.00
N ALA A 63 1.76 -10.46 0.87
CA ALA A 63 1.60 -10.40 2.31
C ALA A 63 2.91 -9.94 2.98
N VAL A 64 2.79 -9.34 4.15
CA VAL A 64 3.93 -9.08 5.04
C VAL A 64 4.58 -10.42 5.41
N ALA A 65 5.92 -10.46 5.37
CA ALA A 65 6.67 -11.66 5.75
C ALA A 65 6.37 -12.07 7.19
N GLU A 66 6.27 -13.38 7.44
CA GLU A 66 5.88 -13.93 8.75
C GLU A 66 6.76 -13.38 9.89
N SER A 67 8.07 -13.30 9.66
CA SER A 67 9.05 -12.77 10.62
C SER A 67 8.95 -11.24 10.87
N SER A 68 7.96 -10.56 10.30
CA SER A 68 7.72 -9.12 10.44
C SER A 68 6.26 -8.78 10.77
N LEU A 69 5.41 -9.79 11.01
CA LEU A 69 4.00 -9.57 11.33
C LEU A 69 3.80 -8.88 12.67
N ASP A 70 4.68 -9.13 13.65
CA ASP A 70 4.68 -8.51 14.98
C ASP A 70 4.83 -6.98 14.93
N VAL A 71 5.48 -6.45 13.89
CA VAL A 71 5.58 -5.00 13.66
C VAL A 71 4.21 -4.35 13.47
N LEU A 72 3.23 -5.08 12.90
CA LEU A 72 1.89 -4.55 12.66
C LEU A 72 1.14 -4.21 13.97
N GLU A 73 1.44 -4.91 15.07
CA GLU A 73 0.87 -4.64 16.39
C GLU A 73 1.36 -3.31 17.00
N ASN A 74 2.46 -2.77 16.47
CA ASN A 74 3.06 -1.52 16.94
C ASN A 74 2.57 -0.28 16.16
N ILE A 75 1.69 -0.46 15.17
CA ILE A 75 1.13 0.65 14.40
C ILE A 75 0.13 1.41 15.25
N ASP A 76 0.33 2.73 15.41
CA ASP A 76 -0.63 3.61 16.07
C ASP A 76 -1.93 3.70 15.24
N THR A 77 -3.02 3.16 15.77
CA THR A 77 -4.36 3.17 15.14
C THR A 77 -5.27 4.27 15.69
N SER A 78 -4.77 5.18 16.52
CA SER A 78 -5.60 6.17 17.24
C SER A 78 -6.30 7.18 16.33
N TYR A 79 -5.78 7.41 15.12
CA TYR A 79 -6.41 8.28 14.14
C TYR A 79 -7.66 7.66 13.48
N GLY A 80 -7.79 6.34 13.50
CA GLY A 80 -8.95 5.63 12.95
C GLY A 80 -9.12 5.81 11.44
N ASP A 81 -10.38 5.76 10.99
CA ASP A 81 -10.73 5.81 9.58
C ASP A 81 -10.38 7.15 8.93
N ILE A 82 -10.05 7.13 7.63
CA ILE A 82 -9.83 8.36 6.85
C ILE A 82 -11.10 9.23 6.80
N ALA A 83 -10.91 10.52 6.58
CA ALA A 83 -11.99 11.51 6.62
C ALA A 83 -13.14 11.18 5.64
N GLU A 84 -12.83 10.54 4.50
CA GLU A 84 -13.77 10.12 3.47
C GLU A 84 -14.77 9.06 3.95
N PHE A 85 -14.43 8.30 4.99
CA PHE A 85 -15.33 7.36 5.66
C PHE A 85 -15.93 7.95 6.95
N GLY A 86 -15.83 9.27 7.15
CA GLY A 86 -16.35 9.96 8.32
C GLY A 86 -15.50 9.81 9.58
N GLY A 87 -14.26 9.32 9.45
CA GLY A 87 -13.33 9.15 10.56
C GLY A 87 -12.49 10.40 10.86
N SER A 88 -11.57 10.24 11.83
CA SER A 88 -10.65 11.31 12.29
C SER A 88 -9.27 11.24 11.64
N GLY A 89 -9.06 10.29 10.73
CA GLY A 89 -7.81 10.08 10.03
C GLY A 89 -7.55 11.10 8.91
N PRO A 90 -6.42 10.95 8.21
CA PRO A 90 -6.04 11.84 7.12
C PRO A 90 -7.10 11.97 6.03
N ASN A 91 -7.24 13.18 5.49
CA ASN A 91 -8.03 13.45 4.29
C ASN A 91 -7.16 13.21 3.04
N THR A 92 -7.62 12.34 2.13
CA THR A 92 -6.88 11.93 0.93
C THR A 92 -6.73 13.07 -0.09
N GLU A 93 -7.67 14.00 -0.18
CA GLU A 93 -7.53 15.19 -1.03
C GLU A 93 -6.37 16.06 -0.54
N LEU A 94 -6.28 16.27 0.78
CA LEU A 94 -5.18 17.02 1.41
C LEU A 94 -3.84 16.29 1.31
N ILE A 95 -3.83 14.95 1.41
CA ILE A 95 -2.63 14.15 1.12
C ILE A 95 -2.17 14.35 -0.32
N ASN A 96 -3.08 14.37 -1.29
CA ASN A 96 -2.72 14.55 -2.70
C ASN A 96 -2.20 15.97 -2.98
N ARG A 97 -2.81 16.99 -2.38
CA ARG A 97 -2.46 18.40 -2.58
C ARG A 97 -1.18 18.81 -1.84
N ASP A 98 -1.11 18.49 -0.55
CA ASP A 98 -0.13 19.05 0.39
C ASP A 98 0.90 18.01 0.87
N GLY A 99 0.62 16.72 0.65
CA GLY A 99 1.55 15.63 0.91
C GLY A 99 2.00 15.55 2.36
N ASN A 100 3.31 15.33 2.56
CA ASN A 100 3.86 15.17 3.90
C ASN A 100 3.75 16.45 4.75
N GLY A 101 3.65 17.63 4.14
CA GLY A 101 3.48 18.87 4.89
C GLY A 101 2.18 18.88 5.69
N TYR A 102 1.07 18.42 5.08
CA TYR A 102 -0.20 18.23 5.76
C TYR A 102 -0.10 17.14 6.84
N LEU A 103 0.49 15.99 6.51
CA LEU A 103 0.56 14.87 7.44
C LEU A 103 1.41 15.19 8.68
N GLN A 104 2.55 15.85 8.53
CA GLN A 104 3.46 16.16 9.63
C GLN A 104 2.89 17.17 10.62
N VAL A 105 2.07 18.11 10.13
CA VAL A 105 1.43 19.13 10.98
C VAL A 105 0.23 18.56 11.73
N ASN A 106 -0.57 17.72 11.08
CA ASN A 106 -1.88 17.30 11.60
C ASN A 106 -1.88 15.91 12.25
N PHE A 107 -0.91 15.05 11.91
CA PHE A 107 -0.82 13.66 12.37
C PHE A 107 0.59 13.36 12.93
N PRO A 108 0.97 13.96 14.08
CA PRO A 108 2.33 13.87 14.63
C PRO A 108 2.80 12.45 14.98
N ASN A 109 1.89 11.50 15.21
CA ASN A 109 2.24 10.11 15.51
C ASN A 109 2.40 9.24 14.25
N LEU A 110 2.15 9.79 13.05
CA LEU A 110 2.23 9.02 11.82
C LEU A 110 3.67 8.59 11.52
N SER A 111 3.85 7.31 11.22
CA SER A 111 5.13 6.78 10.77
C SER A 111 5.36 7.04 9.29
N TYR A 112 6.61 7.31 8.91
CA TYR A 112 7.00 7.60 7.53
C TYR A 112 8.02 6.59 7.03
N ILE A 113 7.78 6.06 5.82
CA ILE A 113 8.77 5.26 5.10
C ILE A 113 9.95 6.16 4.73
N ARG A 114 11.13 5.85 5.28
CA ARG A 114 12.37 6.59 4.99
C ARG A 114 13.05 6.07 3.72
N ALA A 115 13.07 4.76 3.56
CA ALA A 115 13.66 4.06 2.43
C ALA A 115 12.95 2.73 2.21
N ALA A 116 13.04 2.23 0.97
CA ALA A 116 12.61 0.91 0.57
C ALA A 116 13.54 0.45 -0.55
N TRP A 117 13.86 -0.84 -0.58
CA TRP A 117 14.66 -1.45 -1.63
C TRP A 117 14.16 -2.87 -1.87
N PRO A 118 14.28 -3.37 -3.10
CA PRO A 118 14.11 -4.79 -3.36
C PRO A 118 15.14 -5.60 -2.58
N LEU A 119 14.74 -6.77 -2.07
CA LEU A 119 15.68 -7.74 -1.48
C LEU A 119 16.17 -8.74 -2.51
N ASP A 120 15.23 -9.35 -3.25
CA ASP A 120 15.51 -10.47 -4.16
C ASP A 120 15.13 -10.17 -5.62
N TRP A 121 14.94 -8.89 -5.98
CA TRP A 121 14.68 -8.48 -7.37
C TRP A 121 15.98 -8.08 -8.05
N LEU A 122 16.46 -8.94 -8.94
CA LEU A 122 17.54 -8.64 -9.87
C LEU A 122 16.92 -8.07 -11.17
N PRO A 123 17.25 -6.83 -11.58
CA PRO A 123 16.80 -6.32 -12.88
C PRO A 123 17.42 -7.17 -14.01
N GLU A 124 16.67 -7.44 -15.07
CA GLU A 124 17.08 -8.28 -16.23
C GLU A 124 18.44 -7.89 -16.83
N GLU A 125 18.88 -6.64 -16.67
CA GLU A 125 20.18 -6.16 -17.15
C GLU A 125 21.38 -6.84 -16.45
N ALA A 126 21.19 -7.43 -15.26
CA ALA A 126 22.23 -8.17 -14.54
C ALA A 126 22.50 -9.56 -15.16
N GLU A 127 21.49 -10.23 -15.74
CA GLU A 127 21.68 -11.54 -16.40
C GLU A 127 22.43 -11.43 -17.74
N MET A 128 22.26 -10.31 -18.45
CA MET A 128 22.94 -10.07 -19.73
C MET A 128 24.44 -9.77 -19.59
N ALA A 129 24.89 -9.30 -18.41
CA ALA A 129 26.30 -9.01 -18.14
C ALA A 129 27.13 -10.27 -17.81
N GLU A 130 26.49 -11.32 -17.27
CA GLU A 130 27.16 -12.60 -16.98
C GLU A 130 27.23 -13.54 -18.20
N GLY A 131 26.35 -13.35 -19.20
CA GLY A 131 26.31 -14.17 -20.43
C GLY A 131 27.42 -13.90 -21.47
N TYR A 132 28.23 -12.85 -21.30
CA TYR A 132 29.35 -12.51 -22.22
C TYR A 132 30.75 -12.82 -21.66
N ALA A 133 30.84 -13.42 -20.47
CA ALA A 133 32.10 -13.80 -19.84
C ALA A 133 32.43 -15.31 -19.94
N GLY A 134 31.80 -16.04 -20.87
CA GLY A 134 31.97 -17.48 -21.10
C GLY A 134 32.60 -17.83 -22.45
#